data_AF-A0A1X7SKP4-F1
#
_entry.id   AF-A0A1X7SKP4-F1
#
_cell.length_a   1.000
_cell.length_b   1.000
_cell.length_c   1.000
_cell.angle_alpha   90.00
_cell.angle_beta   90.00
_cell.angle_gamma   90.00
#
_symmetry.space_group_name_H-M   'P 1'
#
loop_
_entity.id
_entity.type
_entity.pdbx_description
1 polymer ?
#
loop_
_entity_poly.entity_id
_entity_poly.type
_entity_poly.pdbx_seq_one_letter_code
_entity_poly.pdbx_strand_id
1 'polypeptide(L)'
;MEVEEDAIVFDIREVGELANVTGPTKRNVVQAVGRIYDPLGILTPISIHLKIFLQVLHKLRIGWDQQLTGDLLDGWRILVSKLRRSNPIEIPR
;
A
#
# COMPACT_ATOMS: atom_id res chain seq x y z
N MET A 1 -36.38 11.97 2.87
CA MET A 1 -35.86 11.24 1.70
C MET A 1 -34.37 11.50 1.73
N GLU A 2 -33.61 10.60 2.36
CA GLU A 2 -32.15 10.68 2.31
C GLU A 2 -31.74 10.34 0.89
N VAL A 3 -31.09 11.29 0.23
CA VAL A 3 -30.52 11.07 -1.10
C VAL A 3 -29.19 10.35 -0.85
N GLU A 4 -29.07 9.10 -1.29
CA GLU A 4 -27.74 8.45 -1.37
C GLU A 4 -26.90 9.28 -2.36
N GLU A 5 -25.89 9.98 -1.86
CA GLU A 5 -24.90 10.63 -2.72
C GLU A 5 -24.08 9.54 -3.41
N ASP A 6 -24.13 9.48 -4.73
CA ASP A 6 -23.28 8.59 -5.53
C ASP A 6 -21.83 9.07 -5.39
N ALA A 7 -21.00 8.35 -4.64
CA ALA A 7 -19.61 8.72 -4.40
C ALA A 7 -18.68 7.54 -4.70
N ILE A 8 -17.55 7.82 -5.35
CA ILE A 8 -16.46 6.85 -5.48
C ILE A 8 -15.63 6.92 -4.20
N VAL A 9 -15.61 5.82 -3.45
CA VAL A 9 -14.84 5.70 -2.21
C VAL A 9 -13.62 4.82 -2.43
N PHE A 10 -12.44 5.37 -2.23
CA PHE A 10 -11.19 4.62 -2.18
C PHE A 10 -10.75 4.41 -0.74
N ASP A 11 -10.94 3.20 -0.23
CA ASP A 11 -10.43 2.78 1.08
C ASP A 11 -9.22 1.86 0.92
N ILE A 12 -8.03 2.39 1.22
CA ILE A 12 -6.78 1.63 1.13
C ILE A 12 -6.34 1.04 2.48
N ARG A 13 -7.14 1.20 3.54
CA ARG A 13 -6.82 0.64 4.86
C ARG A 13 -6.75 -0.88 4.79
N GLU A 14 -7.62 -1.51 3.99
CA GLU A 14 -7.61 -2.95 3.74
C GLU A 14 -6.26 -3.43 3.20
N VAL A 15 -5.66 -2.69 2.25
CA VAL A 15 -4.32 -3.00 1.75
C VAL A 15 -3.28 -2.95 2.86
N GLY A 16 -3.41 -1.98 3.76
CA GLY A 16 -2.59 -1.87 4.97
C GLY A 16 -2.75 -3.06 5.92
N GLU A 17 -3.97 -3.50 6.19
CA GLU A 17 -4.22 -4.67 7.06
C GLU A 17 -3.66 -5.96 6.45
N LEU A 18 -3.90 -6.19 5.16
CA LEU A 18 -3.38 -7.36 4.45
C LEU A 18 -1.85 -7.35 4.33
N ALA A 19 -1.22 -6.18 4.32
CA ALA A 19 0.22 -6.02 4.28
C ALA A 19 0.90 -6.16 5.65
N ASN A 20 0.13 -6.16 6.74
CA ASN A 20 0.61 -6.24 8.13
C ASN A 20 0.87 -7.69 8.56
N VAL A 21 1.79 -8.36 7.87
CA VAL A 21 2.16 -9.75 8.14
C VAL A 21 3.44 -9.86 8.97
N THR A 22 3.57 -10.95 9.74
CA THR A 22 4.81 -11.29 10.45
C THR A 22 5.86 -11.80 9.47
N GLY A 23 7.06 -11.23 9.49
CA GLY A 23 8.15 -11.62 8.59
C GLY A 23 7.83 -11.35 7.11
N PRO A 24 7.47 -10.11 6.73
CA PRO A 24 7.08 -9.77 5.37
C PRO A 24 8.21 -10.07 4.39
N THR A 25 7.87 -10.65 3.25
CA THR A 25 8.81 -10.92 2.15
C THR A 25 8.63 -9.90 1.02
N LYS A 26 9.57 -9.85 0.07
CA LYS A 26 9.40 -9.04 -1.14
C LYS A 26 8.13 -9.41 -1.91
N ARG A 27 7.73 -10.68 -1.91
CA ARG A 27 6.46 -11.13 -2.52
C ARG A 27 5.26 -10.44 -1.87
N ASN A 28 5.24 -10.31 -0.54
CA ASN A 28 4.16 -9.61 0.16
C ASN A 28 4.13 -8.11 -0.22
N VAL A 29 5.30 -7.47 -0.36
CA VAL A 29 5.39 -6.08 -0.80
C VAL A 29 4.81 -5.89 -2.20
N VAL A 30 5.22 -6.74 -3.15
CA VAL A 30 4.69 -6.70 -4.53
C VAL A 30 3.17 -6.92 -4.55
N GLN A 31 2.69 -7.88 -3.77
CA GLN A 31 1.26 -8.16 -3.65
C GLN A 31 0.48 -6.94 -3.12
N ALA A 32 1.00 -6.28 -2.07
CA ALA A 32 0.38 -5.08 -1.52
C ALA A 32 0.39 -3.91 -2.51
N VAL A 33 1.51 -3.66 -3.19
CA VAL A 33 1.63 -2.62 -4.23
C VAL A 33 0.64 -2.88 -5.38
N GLY A 34 0.52 -4.13 -5.83
CA GLY A 34 -0.34 -4.51 -6.94
C GLY A 34 -1.84 -4.42 -6.65
N ARG A 35 -2.25 -4.45 -5.37
CA ARG A 35 -3.65 -4.26 -4.97
C ARG A 35 -4.15 -2.82 -5.13
N ILE A 36 -3.24 -1.85 -5.17
CA ILE A 36 -3.60 -0.44 -5.39
C ILE A 36 -3.71 -0.20 -6.89
N TYR A 37 -4.85 -0.58 -7.47
CA TYR A 37 -5.19 -0.26 -8.85
C TYR A 37 -5.78 1.14 -8.92
N ASP A 38 -5.11 2.01 -9.67
CA ASP A 38 -5.44 3.43 -9.75
C ASP A 38 -5.30 3.93 -11.20
N PRO A 39 -6.31 3.67 -12.06
CA PRO A 39 -6.25 4.05 -13.47
C PRO A 39 -6.31 5.56 -13.67
N LEU A 40 -6.87 6.31 -12.70
CA LEU A 40 -7.05 7.76 -12.76
C LEU A 40 -5.92 8.53 -12.06
N GLY A 41 -5.01 7.85 -11.35
CA GLY A 41 -3.89 8.48 -10.66
C GLY A 41 -4.27 9.16 -9.33
N ILE A 42 -5.49 8.99 -8.84
CA ILE A 42 -6.01 9.62 -7.62
C ILE A 42 -5.21 9.20 -6.38
N LEU A 43 -4.81 7.92 -6.33
CA LEU A 43 -4.02 7.33 -5.25
C LEU A 43 -2.50 7.47 -5.47
N THR A 44 -2.06 8.20 -6.49
CA THR A 44 -0.63 8.41 -6.79
C THR A 44 0.18 8.92 -5.58
N PRO A 45 -0.27 9.93 -4.81
CA PRO A 45 0.49 10.41 -3.64
C PRO A 45 0.76 9.33 -2.59
N ILE A 46 -0.11 8.32 -2.54
CA ILE A 46 -0.03 7.21 -1.59
C ILE A 46 0.79 6.07 -2.20
N SER A 47 0.45 5.65 -3.42
CA SER A 47 1.09 4.52 -4.10
C SER A 47 2.55 4.79 -4.48
N ILE A 48 2.95 6.05 -4.68
CA ILE A 48 4.33 6.42 -5.03
C ILE A 48 5.34 5.94 -3.98
N HIS A 49 5.02 6.04 -2.69
CA HIS A 49 5.92 5.63 -1.61
C HIS A 49 6.14 4.11 -1.60
N LEU A 50 5.08 3.34 -1.87
CA LEU A 50 5.16 1.88 -1.97
C LEU A 50 5.96 1.46 -3.21
N LYS A 51 5.77 2.16 -4.34
CA LYS A 51 6.53 1.93 -5.58
C LYS A 51 8.02 2.26 -5.39
N ILE A 52 8.34 3.35 -4.70
CA ILE A 52 9.73 3.70 -4.34
C ILE A 52 10.35 2.61 -3.47
N PHE A 53 9.64 2.15 -2.44
CA PHE A 53 10.12 1.06 -1.59
C PHE A 53 10.37 -0.23 -2.39
N LEU A 54 9.45 -0.57 -3.29
CA LEU A 54 9.61 -1.71 -4.19
C LEU A 54 10.84 -1.54 -5.10
N GLN A 55 11.12 -0.34 -5.60
CA GLN A 55 12.34 -0.06 -6.37
C GLN A 55 13.61 -0.25 -5.53
N VAL A 56 13.60 0.14 -4.24
CA VAL A 56 14.73 -0.10 -3.33
C VAL A 56 14.99 -1.61 -3.18
N LEU A 57 13.94 -2.41 -2.96
CA LEU A 57 14.09 -3.89 -2.88
C LEU A 57 14.63 -4.50 -4.18
N HIS A 58 14.26 -3.96 -5.33
CA HIS A 58 14.80 -4.39 -6.61
C HIS A 58 16.28 -4.05 -6.76
N LYS A 59 16.68 -2.82 -6.41
CA LYS A 59 18.09 -2.38 -6.46
C LYS A 59 18.99 -3.20 -5.52
N LEU A 60 18.48 -3.54 -4.34
CA LEU A 60 19.17 -4.39 -3.36
C LEU A 60 19.12 -5.89 -3.70
N ARG A 61 18.49 -6.27 -4.83
CA ARG A 61 18.34 -7.67 -5.29
C ARG A 61 17.75 -8.61 -4.23
N ILE A 62 16.84 -8.11 -3.40
CA ILE A 62 16.12 -8.93 -2.42
C ILE A 62 15.33 -10.01 -3.16
N GLY A 63 15.45 -11.25 -2.71
CA GLY A 63 14.72 -12.41 -3.26
C GLY A 63 13.23 -12.33 -2.98
N TRP A 64 12.41 -13.02 -3.77
CA TRP A 64 10.95 -13.01 -3.63
C TRP A 64 10.48 -13.46 -2.25
N ASP A 65 11.00 -14.59 -1.77
CA ASP A 65 10.61 -15.21 -0.50
C ASP A 65 11.61 -14.88 0.64
N GLN A 66 12.53 -13.94 0.39
CA GLN A 66 13.44 -13.43 1.40
C GLN A 66 12.68 -12.46 2.32
N GLN A 67 12.78 -12.69 3.63
CA GLN A 67 12.19 -11.81 4.63
C GLN A 67 12.93 -10.47 4.71
N LEU A 68 12.18 -9.40 4.90
CA LEU A 68 12.71 -8.08 5.18
C LEU A 68 13.26 -8.03 6.61
N THR A 69 14.43 -7.41 6.77
CA THR A 69 15.12 -7.28 8.05
C THR A 69 15.71 -5.86 8.20
N GLY A 70 16.00 -5.46 9.45
CA GLY A 70 16.59 -4.15 9.75
C GLY A 70 15.77 -2.99 9.17
N ASP A 71 16.46 -2.01 8.58
CA ASP A 71 15.86 -0.79 8.03
C ASP A 71 14.77 -1.06 6.98
N LEU A 72 14.87 -2.15 6.22
CA LEU A 72 13.84 -2.52 5.24
C LEU A 72 12.54 -2.94 5.92
N LEU A 73 12.64 -3.71 7.02
CA LEU A 73 11.48 -4.11 7.80
C LEU A 73 10.81 -2.91 8.46
N ASP A 74 11.61 -2.01 9.03
CA ASP A 74 11.09 -0.82 9.72
C ASP A 74 10.47 0.17 8.72
N GLY A 75 11.13 0.39 7.57
CA GLY A 75 10.57 1.17 6.48
C GLY A 75 9.24 0.60 5.97
N TRP A 76 9.15 -0.72 5.80
CA TRP A 76 7.91 -1.38 5.41
C TRP A 76 6.81 -1.20 6.45
N ARG A 77 7.11 -1.42 7.74
CA ARG A 77 6.15 -1.22 8.84
C ARG A 77 5.61 0.19 8.91
N ILE A 78 6.46 1.20 8.66
CA ILE A 78 6.03 2.61 8.60
C ILE A 78 5.04 2.81 7.44
N LEU A 79 5.34 2.29 6.25
CA LEU A 79 4.43 2.39 5.09
C LEU A 79 3.09 1.70 5.36
N VAL A 80 3.12 0.48 5.88
CA VAL A 80 1.92 -0.29 6.26
C VAL A 80 1.10 0.47 7.30
N SER A 81 1.74 1.03 8.32
CA SER A 81 1.07 1.81 9.35
C SER A 81 0.45 3.11 8.81
N LYS A 82 1.04 3.73 7.77
CA LYS A 82 0.44 4.87 7.07
C LYS A 82 -0.80 4.46 6.28
N LEU A 83 -0.77 3.32 5.59
CA LEU A 83 -1.94 2.81 4.87
C LEU A 83 -3.11 2.52 5.82
N ARG A 84 -2.85 1.82 6.94
CA ARG A 84 -3.87 1.49 7.94
C ARG A 84 -4.53 2.71 8.59
N ARG A 85 -3.80 3.82 8.69
CA ARG A 85 -4.27 5.08 9.27
C ARG A 85 -4.71 6.10 8.21
N SER A 86 -4.76 5.71 6.95
CA SER A 86 -5.27 6.59 5.89
C SER A 86 -6.77 6.80 6.06
N ASN A 87 -7.22 8.00 5.68
CA ASN A 87 -8.65 8.25 5.55
C ASN A 87 -9.10 7.78 4.17
N PRO A 88 -10.32 7.20 4.06
CA PRO A 88 -10.94 6.98 2.77
C PRO A 88 -10.98 8.27 1.96
N ILE A 89 -10.72 8.16 0.66
CA ILE A 89 -10.88 9.27 -0.27
C ILE A 89 -12.25 9.11 -0.90
N GLU A 90 -13.10 10.09 -0.68
CA GLU A 90 -14.44 10.15 -1.24
C GLU A 90 -14.46 11.21 -2.35
N ILE A 91 -14.89 10.81 -3.53
CA ILE A 91 -15.08 11.71 -4.66
C ILE A 91 -16.57 11.67 -5.01
N PRO A 92 -17.32 12.77 -4.76
CA PRO A 92 -18.72 12.85 -5.16
C PRO A 92 -18.83 12.76 -6.69
N ARG A 93 -19.83 12.03 -7.19
CA ARG A 93 -20.13 11.88 -8.61
C ARG A 93 -21.28 12.76 -9.06
#